data_AF-A0A6G1I4X6-F1
#
_entry.id   AF-A0A6G1I4X6-F1
#
_cell.length_a   1.000
_cell.length_b   1.000
_cell.length_c   1.000
_cell.angle_alpha   90.00
_cell.angle_beta   90.00
_cell.angle_gamma   90.00
#
_symmetry.space_group_name_H-M   'P 1'
#
loop_
_entity.id
_entity.type
_entity.pdbx_description
1 polymer ?
#
loop_
_entity_poly.entity_id
_entity_poly.type
_entity_poly.pdbx_seq_one_letter_code
_entity_poly.pdbx_strand_id
1 'polypeptide(L)'
;MIGSIMLLAATLFATPLLAQGLAKPYTEPKTGIQFQSYAPVGEPPSKGGFEIGLAFPQDLSGDDYIGHIVGSRPNGRGYTGISHIGGMTKGLLLIAWADGQTVKTSFRYAIDYLPPAPYKGAAKLTTLASTVNATHFTLTYHCAHCFSWSFDGVPGNQSLSSEALLLGFAQGAQTPTGAAGTLAFHDNGQGIFPVEPKLAANPKYSEWAKKASSAPAVAPKSPAPKAPAAAPKAPAPAQSTSANLAAVTKAGLPAPKIPIPTSTASTASAAPAPTAGGVVNAGTSAGVQAGPAEYPAVFGGGGVKMPPRLRWGRGRGWGRAKETEAED
;
A
#
# COMPACT_ATOMS: atom_id res chain seq x y z
N MET A 1 -12.00 72.05 -10.00
CA MET A 1 -12.65 71.01 -10.81
C MET A 1 -11.67 69.85 -10.87
N ILE A 2 -11.77 68.87 -9.96
CA ILE A 2 -12.56 67.62 -10.14
C ILE A 2 -12.10 66.91 -11.41
N GLY A 3 -11.51 65.72 -11.44
CA GLY A 3 -11.14 64.76 -10.41
C GLY A 3 -10.56 63.57 -11.18
N SER A 4 -9.32 63.18 -10.89
CA SER A 4 -8.69 62.03 -11.52
C SER A 4 -9.29 60.75 -10.94
N ILE A 5 -10.19 60.13 -11.69
CA ILE A 5 -10.72 58.80 -11.38
C ILE A 5 -9.61 57.79 -11.66
N MET A 6 -8.87 57.43 -10.62
CA MET A 6 -8.05 56.22 -10.60
C MET A 6 -8.98 55.01 -10.69
N LEU A 7 -9.03 54.40 -11.87
CA LEU A 7 -9.74 53.16 -12.11
C LEU A 7 -8.95 52.02 -11.45
N LEU A 8 -9.39 51.60 -10.26
CA LEU A 8 -8.84 50.47 -9.53
C LEU A 8 -9.20 49.18 -10.28
N ALA A 9 -8.26 48.63 -11.05
CA ALA A 9 -8.39 47.31 -11.65
C ALA A 9 -8.33 46.25 -10.54
N ALA A 10 -9.49 45.81 -10.06
CA ALA A 10 -9.60 44.63 -9.23
C ALA A 10 -9.40 43.38 -10.10
N THR A 11 -8.14 42.97 -10.28
CA THR A 11 -7.82 41.63 -10.79
C THR A 11 -8.20 40.62 -9.73
N LEU A 12 -9.42 40.08 -9.86
CA LEU A 12 -9.86 38.92 -9.11
C LEU A 12 -8.97 37.74 -9.55
N PHE A 13 -7.92 37.45 -8.78
CA PHE A 13 -7.21 36.17 -8.85
C PHE A 13 -8.19 35.10 -8.40
N ALA A 14 -9.00 34.58 -9.33
CA ALA A 14 -9.65 33.30 -9.17
C ALA A 14 -8.54 32.25 -9.12
N THR A 15 -8.05 31.95 -7.92
CA THR A 15 -7.30 30.72 -7.70
C THR A 15 -8.28 29.59 -7.92
N PRO A 16 -8.09 28.71 -8.93
CA PRO A 16 -8.90 27.51 -9.00
C PRO A 16 -8.50 26.65 -7.80
N LEU A 17 -9.36 26.62 -6.78
CA LEU A 17 -9.33 25.61 -5.73
C LEU A 17 -9.82 24.29 -6.34
N LEU A 18 -8.98 23.69 -7.18
CA LEU A 18 -9.06 22.29 -7.57
C LEU A 18 -8.07 21.52 -6.69
N ALA A 19 -8.42 21.34 -5.42
CA ALA A 19 -7.77 20.36 -4.55
C ALA A 19 -8.28 18.95 -4.91
N GLN A 20 -8.13 18.57 -6.18
CA GLN A 20 -8.20 17.17 -6.59
C GLN A 20 -6.82 16.58 -6.34
N GLY A 21 -6.71 15.28 -6.02
CA GLY A 21 -5.44 14.59 -5.83
C GLY A 21 -4.67 14.49 -7.15
N LEU A 22 -4.21 15.63 -7.64
CA LEU A 22 -3.60 15.82 -8.93
C LEU A 22 -2.29 15.06 -8.93
N ALA A 23 -2.14 14.20 -9.94
CA ALA A 23 -0.87 13.63 -10.35
C ALA A 23 0.22 14.70 -10.29
N LYS A 24 1.30 14.43 -9.56
CA LYS A 24 2.47 15.32 -9.49
C LYS A 24 3.66 14.65 -10.14
N PRO A 25 4.39 15.33 -11.02
CA PRO A 25 5.61 14.76 -11.58
C PRO A 25 6.64 14.52 -10.47
N TYR A 26 7.24 13.34 -10.47
CA TYR A 26 8.31 12.96 -9.55
C TYR A 26 9.43 12.26 -10.31
N THR A 27 10.69 12.54 -9.97
CA THR A 27 11.85 11.84 -10.53
C THR A 27 12.59 11.15 -9.40
N GLU A 28 12.73 9.82 -9.48
CA GLU A 28 13.45 9.08 -8.46
C GLU A 28 14.96 9.28 -8.64
N PRO A 29 15.67 9.82 -7.63
CA PRO A 29 17.03 10.32 -7.80
C PRO A 29 18.08 9.24 -8.06
N LYS A 30 17.86 7.99 -7.62
CA LYS A 30 18.84 6.90 -7.83
C LYS A 30 18.78 6.28 -9.23
N THR A 31 17.58 6.19 -9.79
CA THR A 31 17.31 5.49 -11.06
C THR A 31 17.07 6.44 -12.21
N GLY A 32 16.71 7.70 -11.92
CA GLY A 32 16.33 8.73 -12.88
C GLY A 32 14.99 8.48 -13.57
N ILE A 33 14.17 7.57 -13.02
CA ILE A 33 12.86 7.23 -13.57
C ILE A 33 11.87 8.34 -13.20
N GLN A 34 11.07 8.77 -14.17
CA GLN A 34 10.05 9.78 -13.98
C GLN A 34 8.67 9.11 -13.80
N PHE A 35 7.92 9.61 -12.84
CA PHE A 35 6.62 9.10 -12.43
C PHE A 35 5.60 10.22 -12.42
N GLN A 36 4.33 9.84 -12.52
CA GLN A 36 3.27 10.62 -11.89
C GLN A 36 2.99 10.06 -10.51
N SER A 37 3.18 10.90 -9.50
CA SER A 37 2.90 10.60 -8.11
C SER A 37 1.46 10.93 -7.76
N TYR A 38 0.84 10.00 -7.06
CA TYR A 38 -0.50 10.09 -6.51
C TYR A 38 -0.39 9.98 -4.99
N ALA A 39 -1.04 10.90 -4.30
CA ALA A 39 -1.27 10.84 -2.87
C ALA A 39 -2.79 10.92 -2.64
N PRO A 40 -3.35 10.09 -1.73
CA PRO A 40 -4.77 10.17 -1.41
C PRO A 40 -5.08 11.57 -0.86
N VAL A 41 -6.20 12.16 -1.31
CA VAL A 41 -6.70 13.46 -0.86
C VAL A 41 -7.68 13.30 0.30
N GLY A 42 -7.51 14.10 1.38
CA GLY A 42 -8.35 14.08 2.59
C GLY A 42 -7.53 14.03 3.90
N GLU A 43 -8.18 14.24 5.05
CA GLU A 43 -7.60 14.07 6.42
C GLU A 43 -6.74 12.82 6.53
N PRO A 44 -5.61 12.85 7.28
CA PRO A 44 -4.40 12.15 6.89
C PRO A 44 -4.71 10.70 6.54
N PRO A 45 -4.55 10.33 5.25
CA PRO A 45 -5.00 9.02 4.75
C PRO A 45 -4.25 7.87 5.42
N SER A 46 -3.14 8.18 6.10
CA SER A 46 -2.37 7.30 6.97
C SER A 46 -1.46 8.10 7.91
N LYS A 47 -1.03 7.51 9.04
CA LYS A 47 0.04 8.10 9.86
C LYS A 47 1.37 7.95 9.12
N GLY A 48 2.10 9.05 9.00
CA GLY A 48 3.36 9.12 8.25
C GLY A 48 3.18 9.24 6.74
N GLY A 49 1.95 9.24 6.22
CA GLY A 49 1.67 9.44 4.80
C GLY A 49 1.93 8.22 3.92
N PHE A 50 1.46 8.33 2.69
CA PHE A 50 1.59 7.36 1.62
C PHE A 50 1.69 8.10 0.29
N GLU A 51 2.58 7.64 -0.59
CA GLU A 51 2.67 8.11 -1.97
C GLU A 51 2.94 6.92 -2.90
N ILE A 52 2.35 6.97 -4.09
CA ILE A 52 2.66 6.05 -5.17
C ILE A 52 2.96 6.81 -6.47
N GLY A 53 4.15 6.61 -7.02
CA GLY A 53 4.52 6.99 -8.38
C GLY A 53 4.21 5.88 -9.36
N LEU A 54 3.66 6.22 -10.52
CA LEU A 54 3.39 5.29 -11.61
C LEU A 54 4.01 5.80 -12.92
N ALA A 55 4.57 4.86 -13.69
CA ALA A 55 5.01 5.07 -15.05
C ALA A 55 4.52 3.90 -15.93
N PHE A 56 3.86 4.24 -17.03
CA PHE A 56 3.25 3.28 -17.97
C PHE A 56 3.95 3.31 -19.34
N PRO A 57 3.81 2.22 -20.12
CA PRO A 57 4.16 2.22 -21.54
C PRO A 57 3.51 3.39 -22.27
N GLN A 58 4.23 3.99 -23.23
CA GLN A 58 3.73 5.14 -23.99
C GLN A 58 2.45 4.84 -24.78
N ASP A 59 2.33 3.63 -25.28
CA ASP A 59 1.18 3.12 -26.04
C ASP A 59 0.05 2.60 -25.15
N LEU A 60 0.24 2.59 -23.82
CA LEU A 60 -0.71 2.07 -22.83
C LEU A 60 -1.16 0.63 -23.13
N SER A 61 -0.28 -0.17 -23.74
CA SER A 61 -0.53 -1.57 -24.04
C SER A 61 0.05 -2.50 -22.97
N GLY A 62 -0.52 -3.71 -22.88
CA GLY A 62 -0.06 -4.72 -21.92
C GLY A 62 -0.52 -4.48 -20.48
N ASP A 63 0.12 -5.21 -19.56
CA ASP A 63 -0.29 -5.31 -18.15
C ASP A 63 0.82 -4.89 -17.17
N ASP A 64 1.89 -4.33 -17.70
CA ASP A 64 3.12 -4.05 -16.99
C ASP A 64 3.22 -2.56 -16.62
N TYR A 65 3.86 -2.25 -15.49
CA TYR A 65 4.14 -0.87 -15.10
C TYR A 65 5.39 -0.77 -14.24
N ILE A 66 5.90 0.45 -14.07
CA ILE A 66 6.92 0.74 -13.06
C ILE A 66 6.27 1.55 -11.95
N GLY A 67 6.37 1.05 -10.73
CA GLY A 67 5.84 1.70 -9.54
C GLY A 67 6.96 2.26 -8.67
N HIS A 68 6.62 3.29 -7.90
CA HIS A 68 7.42 3.85 -6.82
C HIS A 68 6.54 3.99 -5.57
N ILE A 69 6.78 3.20 -4.52
CA ILE A 69 6.04 3.30 -3.26
C ILE A 69 6.88 4.08 -2.25
N VAL A 70 6.27 5.06 -1.60
CA VAL A 70 6.73 5.62 -0.33
C VAL A 70 5.80 5.13 0.77
N GLY A 71 6.30 4.20 1.58
CA GLY A 71 5.53 3.59 2.67
C GLY A 71 6.00 4.09 4.02
N SER A 72 5.06 4.55 4.84
CA SER A 72 5.33 4.90 6.24
C SER A 72 5.57 3.67 7.11
N ARG A 73 6.41 3.85 8.12
CA ARG A 73 6.75 2.84 9.14
C ARG A 73 6.76 3.46 10.53
N PRO A 74 5.59 3.82 11.09
CA PRO A 74 5.52 4.29 12.46
C PRO A 74 6.20 3.29 13.40
N ASN A 75 7.10 3.78 14.26
CA ASN A 75 7.91 2.95 15.16
C ASN A 75 8.77 1.87 14.45
N GLY A 76 9.15 2.09 13.19
CA GLY A 76 9.99 1.19 12.42
C GLY A 76 9.32 -0.11 11.95
N ARG A 77 7.99 -0.21 12.06
CA ARG A 77 7.21 -1.41 11.73
C ARG A 77 6.09 -1.09 10.74
N GLY A 78 5.50 -2.14 10.17
CA GLY A 78 4.31 -2.07 9.33
C GLY A 78 4.53 -2.46 7.88
N TYR A 79 3.47 -2.32 7.09
CA TYR A 79 3.43 -2.60 5.65
C TYR A 79 2.57 -1.57 4.92
N THR A 80 2.78 -1.51 3.60
CA THR A 80 1.93 -0.81 2.64
C THR A 80 1.39 -1.82 1.64
N GLY A 81 0.09 -1.82 1.42
CA GLY A 81 -0.63 -2.60 0.44
C GLY A 81 -1.14 -1.71 -0.69
N ILE A 82 -1.08 -2.21 -1.93
CA ILE A 82 -1.66 -1.62 -3.13
C ILE A 82 -2.68 -2.59 -3.71
N SER A 83 -3.88 -2.09 -4.05
CA SER A 83 -4.87 -2.82 -4.84
C SER A 83 -4.86 -2.32 -6.28
N HIS A 84 -4.79 -3.27 -7.22
CA HIS A 84 -4.90 -3.00 -8.67
C HIS A 84 -6.35 -2.91 -9.14
N ILE A 85 -7.34 -2.99 -8.24
CA ILE A 85 -8.76 -2.82 -8.57
C ILE A 85 -9.48 -1.75 -7.72
N GLY A 86 -8.74 -1.02 -6.87
CA GLY A 86 -9.32 -0.12 -5.88
C GLY A 86 -9.74 -0.86 -4.62
N GLY A 87 -10.72 -1.76 -4.75
CA GLY A 87 -11.20 -2.58 -3.62
C GLY A 87 -10.19 -3.65 -3.17
N MET A 88 -10.33 -4.15 -1.93
CA MET A 88 -9.49 -5.22 -1.39
C MET A 88 -9.74 -6.57 -2.09
N THR A 89 -10.99 -6.85 -2.45
CA THR A 89 -11.40 -8.17 -2.95
C THR A 89 -11.34 -8.25 -4.46
N LYS A 90 -11.14 -9.45 -4.98
CA LYS A 90 -11.24 -9.81 -6.41
C LYS A 90 -10.23 -9.14 -7.35
N GLY A 91 -9.21 -8.47 -6.79
CA GLY A 91 -8.12 -7.83 -7.51
C GLY A 91 -6.74 -8.32 -7.05
N LEU A 92 -5.72 -8.09 -7.88
CA LEU A 92 -4.33 -8.30 -7.48
C LEU A 92 -3.95 -7.30 -6.38
N LEU A 93 -3.40 -7.82 -5.28
CA LEU A 93 -2.86 -7.01 -4.19
C LEU A 93 -1.34 -7.13 -4.15
N LEU A 94 -0.64 -6.02 -3.99
CA LEU A 94 0.80 -5.98 -3.72
C LEU A 94 1.02 -5.51 -2.28
N ILE A 95 1.66 -6.32 -1.46
CA ILE A 95 2.09 -5.95 -0.11
C ILE A 95 3.59 -5.70 -0.11
N ALA A 96 4.03 -4.58 0.46
CA ALA A 96 5.43 -4.20 0.62
C ALA A 96 5.74 -3.81 2.07
N TRP A 97 6.88 -4.24 2.60
CA TRP A 97 7.33 -3.88 3.94
C TRP A 97 8.85 -3.90 4.03
N ALA A 98 9.40 -3.17 5.00
CA ALA A 98 10.83 -3.27 5.28
C ALA A 98 11.13 -4.44 6.22
N ASP A 99 12.18 -5.17 5.88
CA ASP A 99 12.82 -6.22 6.66
C ASP A 99 14.31 -5.89 6.76
N GLY A 100 14.71 -5.36 7.92
CA GLY A 100 16.01 -4.72 8.09
C GLY A 100 16.21 -3.55 7.14
N GLN A 101 17.24 -3.61 6.29
CA GLN A 101 17.55 -2.61 5.26
C GLN A 101 16.98 -2.98 3.88
N THR A 102 16.25 -4.08 3.77
CA THR A 102 15.67 -4.56 2.50
C THR A 102 14.18 -4.33 2.50
N VAL A 103 13.60 -4.00 1.34
CA VAL A 103 12.15 -4.02 1.17
C VAL A 103 11.75 -5.37 0.59
N LYS A 104 10.83 -6.05 1.28
CA LYS A 104 10.22 -7.30 0.84
C LYS A 104 8.86 -7.01 0.24
N THR A 105 8.44 -7.89 -0.67
CA THR A 105 7.14 -7.80 -1.32
C THR A 105 6.43 -9.15 -1.33
N SER A 106 5.11 -9.11 -1.50
CA SER A 106 4.27 -10.29 -1.65
C SER A 106 3.04 -9.93 -2.46
N PHE A 107 2.78 -10.67 -3.54
CA PHE A 107 1.49 -10.60 -4.22
C PHE A 107 0.46 -11.44 -3.47
N ARG A 108 -0.73 -10.86 -3.29
CA ARG A 108 -1.84 -11.46 -2.57
C ARG A 108 -3.14 -11.34 -3.37
N TYR A 109 -4.13 -12.12 -2.96
CA TYR A 109 -5.49 -12.05 -3.47
C TYR A 109 -6.47 -12.35 -2.36
N ALA A 110 -7.60 -11.64 -2.35
CA ALA A 110 -8.66 -11.83 -1.39
C ALA A 110 -9.98 -12.08 -2.12
N ILE A 111 -10.65 -13.19 -1.80
CA ILE A 111 -12.00 -13.48 -2.32
C ILE A 111 -13.04 -12.67 -1.55
N ASP A 112 -12.81 -12.48 -0.25
CA ASP A 112 -13.67 -11.79 0.71
C ASP A 112 -12.79 -10.98 1.69
N TYR A 113 -13.39 -10.28 2.66
CA TYR A 113 -12.71 -9.46 3.68
C TYR A 113 -12.05 -10.30 4.79
N LEU A 114 -11.27 -11.29 4.38
CA LEU A 114 -10.39 -12.12 5.21
C LEU A 114 -8.92 -11.83 4.85
N PRO A 115 -7.96 -12.24 5.70
CA PRO A 115 -6.53 -12.08 5.40
C PRO A 115 -6.18 -12.59 3.99
N PRO A 116 -5.61 -11.75 3.12
CA PRO A 116 -5.32 -12.13 1.74
C PRO A 116 -4.37 -13.32 1.62
N ALA A 117 -4.74 -14.29 0.79
CA ALA A 117 -3.91 -15.45 0.49
C ALA A 117 -2.77 -15.08 -0.47
N PRO A 118 -1.64 -15.82 -0.48
CA PRO A 118 -0.61 -15.70 -1.51
C PRO A 118 -1.19 -15.84 -2.92
N TYR A 119 -0.89 -14.88 -3.79
CA TYR A 119 -1.27 -14.93 -5.19
C TYR A 119 -0.35 -15.88 -5.95
N LYS A 120 -0.93 -16.78 -6.75
CA LYS A 120 -0.21 -17.82 -7.50
C LYS A 120 -0.19 -17.58 -9.01
N GLY A 121 -0.74 -16.46 -9.48
CA GLY A 121 -0.76 -16.13 -10.92
C GLY A 121 0.55 -15.54 -11.43
N ALA A 122 0.50 -14.95 -12.62
CA ALA A 122 1.70 -14.58 -13.40
C ALA A 122 2.41 -13.30 -12.94
N ALA A 123 1.84 -12.52 -12.02
CA ALA A 123 2.39 -11.25 -11.58
C ALA A 123 3.81 -11.41 -11.01
N LYS A 124 4.74 -10.57 -11.47
CA LYS A 124 6.15 -10.60 -11.05
C LYS A 124 6.63 -9.19 -10.73
N LEU A 125 7.35 -9.08 -9.62
CA LEU A 125 7.94 -7.83 -9.18
C LEU A 125 9.47 -7.93 -9.22
N THR A 126 10.10 -6.97 -9.89
CA THR A 126 11.54 -6.80 -9.87
C THR A 126 11.90 -5.47 -9.25
N THR A 127 12.66 -5.49 -8.16
CA THR A 127 13.14 -4.27 -7.50
C THR A 127 14.20 -3.59 -8.35
N LEU A 128 13.98 -2.31 -8.65
CA LEU A 128 14.93 -1.44 -9.35
C LEU A 128 15.74 -0.59 -8.37
N ALA A 129 15.10 -0.11 -7.31
CA ALA A 129 15.75 0.58 -6.20
C ALA A 129 14.90 0.43 -4.94
N SER A 130 15.54 0.45 -3.77
CA SER A 130 14.84 0.60 -2.51
C SER A 130 15.68 1.36 -1.50
N THR A 131 15.00 1.97 -0.53
CA THR A 131 15.64 2.52 0.67
C THR A 131 14.80 2.22 1.89
N VAL A 132 15.46 2.11 3.03
CA VAL A 132 14.81 1.96 4.31
C VAL A 132 15.48 2.94 5.26
N ASN A 133 14.68 3.79 5.91
CA ASN A 133 15.13 4.66 6.99
C ASN A 133 14.24 4.45 8.23
N ALA A 134 14.40 5.29 9.25
CA ALA A 134 13.70 5.15 10.53
C ALA A 134 12.17 5.28 10.41
N THR A 135 11.68 6.09 9.48
CA THR A 135 10.25 6.45 9.39
C THR A 135 9.56 5.95 8.13
N HIS A 136 10.33 5.61 7.09
CA HIS A 136 9.82 5.24 5.77
C HIS A 136 10.65 4.14 5.13
N PHE A 137 10.06 3.52 4.12
CA PHE A 137 10.77 2.82 3.07
C PHE A 137 10.35 3.38 1.71
N THR A 138 11.25 3.30 0.74
CA THR A 138 10.93 3.51 -0.66
C THR A 138 11.19 2.24 -1.46
N LEU A 139 10.36 1.99 -2.46
CA LEU A 139 10.51 0.86 -3.38
C LEU A 139 10.17 1.31 -4.79
N THR A 140 11.17 1.33 -5.67
CA THR A 140 11.00 1.46 -7.11
C THR A 140 11.09 0.08 -7.74
N TYR A 141 10.10 -0.30 -8.54
CA TYR A 141 9.97 -1.67 -9.03
C TYR A 141 9.32 -1.72 -10.41
N HIS A 142 9.68 -2.72 -11.20
CA HIS A 142 8.92 -3.14 -12.36
C HIS A 142 7.92 -4.22 -11.93
N CYS A 143 6.66 -4.06 -12.30
CA CYS A 143 5.57 -5.00 -12.03
C CYS A 143 5.10 -5.57 -13.37
N ALA A 144 5.50 -6.79 -13.68
CA ALA A 144 5.06 -7.49 -14.89
C ALA A 144 3.76 -8.27 -14.62
N HIS A 145 2.82 -8.24 -15.55
CA HIS A 145 1.52 -8.91 -15.47
C HIS A 145 0.72 -8.51 -14.23
N CYS A 146 0.68 -7.22 -13.91
CA CYS A 146 0.06 -6.72 -12.68
C CYS A 146 -1.31 -6.07 -12.90
N PHE A 147 -1.61 -5.61 -14.12
CA PHE A 147 -2.93 -5.10 -14.48
C PHE A 147 -3.89 -6.15 -15.07
N SER A 148 -3.41 -7.39 -15.22
CA SER A 148 -4.21 -8.57 -15.48
C SER A 148 -3.87 -9.67 -14.47
N TRP A 149 -4.89 -10.32 -13.92
CA TRP A 149 -4.73 -11.37 -12.92
C TRP A 149 -5.68 -12.54 -13.14
N SER A 150 -5.35 -13.68 -12.55
CA SER A 150 -6.21 -14.86 -12.48
C SER A 150 -6.02 -15.55 -11.14
N PHE A 151 -7.13 -15.82 -10.46
CA PHE A 151 -7.13 -16.55 -9.20
C PHE A 151 -8.08 -17.74 -9.32
N ASP A 152 -7.56 -18.95 -9.11
CA ASP A 152 -8.30 -20.21 -9.25
C ASP A 152 -9.12 -20.31 -10.55
N GLY A 153 -8.53 -19.83 -11.66
CA GLY A 153 -9.15 -19.84 -12.99
C GLY A 153 -10.10 -18.68 -13.27
N VAL A 154 -10.38 -17.80 -12.30
CA VAL A 154 -11.23 -16.62 -12.49
C VAL A 154 -10.35 -15.43 -12.91
N PRO A 155 -10.51 -14.91 -14.14
CA PRO A 155 -9.73 -13.76 -14.62
C PRO A 155 -10.29 -12.43 -14.09
N GLY A 156 -9.42 -11.44 -14.00
CA GLY A 156 -9.77 -10.02 -13.81
C GLY A 156 -8.68 -9.11 -14.36
N ASN A 157 -9.01 -7.88 -14.71
CA ASN A 157 -8.05 -6.90 -15.20
C ASN A 157 -8.54 -5.45 -15.00
N GLN A 158 -7.62 -4.50 -15.13
CA GLN A 158 -7.95 -3.13 -15.55
C GLN A 158 -7.10 -2.78 -16.78
N SER A 159 -7.72 -2.22 -17.82
CA SER A 159 -7.02 -1.85 -19.04
C SER A 159 -6.26 -0.53 -18.87
N LEU A 160 -4.96 -0.52 -19.17
CA LEU A 160 -4.17 0.73 -19.18
C LEU A 160 -4.68 1.75 -20.22
N SER A 161 -5.43 1.31 -21.23
CA SER A 161 -6.07 2.19 -22.22
C SER A 161 -7.35 2.88 -21.72
N SER A 162 -7.84 2.52 -20.52
CA SER A 162 -8.99 3.19 -19.90
C SER A 162 -8.68 4.65 -19.56
N GLU A 163 -9.71 5.50 -19.56
CA GLU A 163 -9.58 6.92 -19.17
C GLU A 163 -9.14 7.09 -17.71
N ALA A 164 -9.59 6.19 -16.84
CA ALA A 164 -9.18 6.13 -15.45
C ALA A 164 -9.05 4.67 -14.98
N LEU A 165 -8.03 4.43 -14.18
CA LEU A 165 -7.83 3.25 -13.36
C LEU A 165 -8.25 3.58 -11.93
N LEU A 166 -8.79 2.60 -11.21
CA LEU A 166 -9.00 2.72 -9.77
C LEU A 166 -7.96 1.88 -9.05
N LEU A 167 -7.11 2.54 -8.27
CA LEU A 167 -6.17 1.90 -7.38
C LEU A 167 -6.57 2.11 -5.93
N GLY A 168 -6.17 1.18 -5.08
CA GLY A 168 -6.37 1.27 -3.64
C GLY A 168 -5.04 1.24 -2.91
N PHE A 169 -5.00 1.82 -1.72
CA PHE A 169 -3.92 1.62 -0.78
C PHE A 169 -4.47 1.24 0.58
N ALA A 170 -3.64 0.56 1.37
CA ALA A 170 -3.87 0.33 2.78
C ALA A 170 -2.53 0.20 3.52
N GLN A 171 -2.44 0.70 4.74
CA GLN A 171 -1.25 0.51 5.56
C GLN A 171 -1.60 -0.12 6.91
N GLY A 172 -0.72 -0.98 7.43
CA GLY A 172 -0.89 -1.59 8.75
C GLY A 172 0.38 -1.47 9.57
N ALA A 173 0.24 -1.41 10.89
CA ALA A 173 1.34 -1.23 11.83
C ALA A 173 2.13 -2.53 12.11
N GLN A 174 1.55 -3.70 11.80
CA GLN A 174 2.19 -4.99 12.05
C GLN A 174 2.96 -5.47 10.83
N THR A 175 4.30 -5.54 10.94
CA THR A 175 5.15 -6.11 9.89
C THR A 175 4.80 -7.58 9.62
N PRO A 176 4.58 -7.99 8.35
CA PRO A 176 4.39 -9.39 7.99
C PRO A 176 5.60 -10.25 8.40
N THR A 177 5.34 -11.48 8.86
CA THR A 177 6.40 -12.44 9.24
C THR A 177 7.07 -13.12 8.03
N GLY A 178 6.54 -12.90 6.82
CA GLY A 178 7.11 -13.42 5.58
C GLY A 178 6.16 -13.26 4.40
N ALA A 179 6.65 -13.58 3.20
CA ALA A 179 5.90 -13.42 1.95
C ALA A 179 4.64 -14.28 1.85
N ALA A 180 4.53 -15.37 2.61
CA ALA A 180 3.32 -16.20 2.70
C ALA A 180 2.65 -16.13 4.07
N GLY A 181 3.18 -15.34 5.02
CA GLY A 181 2.64 -15.23 6.37
C GLY A 181 1.25 -14.58 6.40
N THR A 182 0.53 -14.78 7.50
CA THR A 182 -0.74 -14.08 7.73
C THR A 182 -0.51 -12.57 7.79
N LEU A 183 -1.35 -11.82 7.07
CA LEU A 183 -1.36 -10.37 7.12
C LEU A 183 -2.35 -9.91 8.18
N ALA A 184 -1.92 -9.05 9.11
CA ALA A 184 -2.83 -8.41 10.06
C ALA A 184 -3.75 -7.42 9.32
N PHE A 185 -4.81 -6.98 9.98
CA PHE A 185 -5.69 -5.93 9.44
C PHE A 185 -4.92 -4.60 9.28
N HIS A 186 -5.23 -3.83 8.24
CA HIS A 186 -4.65 -2.50 8.03
C HIS A 186 -5.28 -1.48 8.99
N ASP A 187 -4.50 -1.02 9.95
CA ASP A 187 -4.92 -0.09 11.02
C ASP A 187 -4.24 1.29 10.91
N ASN A 188 -3.52 1.54 9.81
CA ASN A 188 -2.83 2.80 9.53
C ASN A 188 -3.36 3.47 8.25
N GLY A 189 -4.66 3.38 8.02
CA GLY A 189 -5.34 4.09 6.93
C GLY A 189 -5.41 3.34 5.61
N GLN A 190 -6.38 3.74 4.80
CA GLN A 190 -6.77 3.08 3.54
C GLN A 190 -7.53 4.06 2.65
N GLY A 191 -7.63 3.75 1.36
CA GLY A 191 -8.46 4.52 0.44
C GLY A 191 -8.34 4.05 -0.99
N ILE A 192 -9.22 4.59 -1.83
CA ILE A 192 -9.26 4.36 -3.27
C ILE A 192 -9.04 5.70 -3.96
N PHE A 193 -8.23 5.71 -5.01
CA PHE A 193 -7.93 6.92 -5.77
C PHE A 193 -7.91 6.61 -7.27
N PRO A 194 -8.37 7.55 -8.10
CA PRO A 194 -8.26 7.42 -9.54
C PRO A 194 -6.83 7.70 -10.00
N VAL A 195 -6.42 6.98 -11.04
CA VAL A 195 -5.17 7.20 -11.77
C VAL A 195 -5.54 7.38 -13.23
N GLU A 196 -5.08 8.47 -13.86
CA GLU A 196 -5.22 8.67 -15.29
C GLU A 196 -3.97 8.11 -16.00
N PRO A 197 -4.06 7.00 -16.75
CA PRO A 197 -2.89 6.35 -17.35
C PRO A 197 -2.12 7.25 -18.30
N LYS A 198 -2.83 8.11 -19.04
CA LYS A 198 -2.22 9.04 -20.00
C LYS A 198 -1.23 10.00 -19.36
N LEU A 199 -1.45 10.42 -18.12
CA LEU A 199 -0.51 11.30 -17.41
C LEU A 199 0.79 10.57 -17.04
N ALA A 200 0.69 9.26 -16.75
CA ALA A 200 1.79 8.41 -16.34
C ALA A 200 2.48 7.68 -17.51
N ALA A 201 1.95 7.77 -18.73
CA ALA A 201 2.60 7.26 -19.94
C ALA A 201 3.92 7.98 -20.21
N ASN A 202 4.97 7.23 -20.55
CA ASN A 202 6.28 7.84 -20.85
C ASN A 202 7.03 7.12 -21.98
N PRO A 203 7.61 7.84 -22.96
CA PRO A 203 8.36 7.23 -24.05
C PRO A 203 9.63 6.49 -23.58
N LYS A 204 10.17 6.83 -22.41
CA LYS A 204 11.35 6.16 -21.83
C LYS A 204 11.01 4.90 -21.05
N TYR A 205 9.73 4.54 -20.93
CA TYR A 205 9.28 3.37 -20.16
C TYR A 205 10.06 2.11 -20.54
N SER A 206 10.16 1.81 -21.84
CA SER A 206 10.83 0.59 -22.32
C SER A 206 12.32 0.55 -21.98
N GLU A 207 12.99 1.70 -21.85
CA GLU A 207 14.38 1.78 -21.40
C GLU A 207 14.50 1.47 -19.91
N TRP A 208 13.56 1.99 -19.11
CA TRP A 208 13.53 1.75 -17.67
C TRP A 208 13.14 0.31 -17.33
N ALA A 209 12.20 -0.28 -18.04
CA ALA A 209 11.78 -1.67 -17.87
C ALA A 209 12.95 -2.64 -18.14
N LYS A 210 13.81 -2.35 -19.11
CA LYS A 210 15.03 -3.15 -19.38
C LYS A 210 15.99 -3.21 -18.19
N LYS A 211 16.02 -2.19 -17.32
CA LYS A 211 16.83 -2.22 -16.09
C LYS A 211 16.40 -3.33 -15.14
N ALA A 212 15.12 -3.73 -15.17
CA ALA A 212 14.62 -4.88 -14.42
C ALA A 212 15.22 -6.20 -14.93
N SER A 213 15.38 -6.34 -16.25
CA SER A 213 15.98 -7.54 -16.86
C SER A 213 17.48 -7.69 -16.55
N SER A 214 18.17 -6.60 -16.23
CA SER A 214 19.58 -6.61 -15.82
C SER A 214 19.81 -6.76 -14.31
N ALA A 215 18.74 -6.66 -13.50
CA ALA A 215 18.87 -6.84 -12.06
C ALA A 215 19.12 -8.32 -11.74
N PRO A 216 20.03 -8.66 -10.79
CA PRO A 216 20.21 -10.03 -10.35
C PRO A 216 18.85 -10.59 -9.89
N ALA A 217 18.40 -11.69 -10.49
CA ALA A 217 17.15 -12.32 -10.12
C ALA A 217 17.24 -12.80 -8.66
N VAL A 218 16.56 -12.11 -7.75
CA VAL A 218 16.33 -12.63 -6.40
C VAL A 218 15.17 -13.62 -6.51
N ALA A 219 15.47 -14.85 -6.92
CA ALA A 219 14.49 -15.92 -6.91
C ALA A 219 13.99 -16.10 -5.46
N PRO A 220 12.66 -16.15 -5.21
CA PRO A 220 12.19 -16.65 -3.94
C PRO A 220 12.65 -18.10 -3.81
N LYS A 221 13.47 -18.39 -2.80
CA LYS A 221 13.71 -19.77 -2.35
C LYS A 221 12.37 -20.30 -1.82
N SER A 222 11.57 -20.87 -2.71
CA SER A 222 10.55 -21.82 -2.32
C SER A 222 11.28 -23.07 -1.82
N PRO A 223 11.04 -23.55 -0.58
CA PRO A 223 11.55 -24.84 -0.18
C PRO A 223 10.99 -25.90 -1.14
N ALA A 224 11.88 -26.65 -1.79
CA ALA A 224 11.48 -27.84 -2.54
C ALA A 224 10.65 -28.76 -1.61
N PRO A 225 9.56 -29.39 -2.09
CA PRO A 225 8.84 -30.37 -1.30
C PRO A 225 9.81 -31.49 -0.91
N LYS A 226 10.08 -31.62 0.39
CA LYS A 226 10.81 -32.76 0.92
C LYS A 226 9.93 -33.99 0.68
N ALA A 227 10.43 -34.97 -0.07
CA ALA A 227 9.76 -36.24 -0.27
C ALA A 227 9.35 -36.82 1.10
N PRO A 228 8.13 -37.38 1.26
CA PRO A 228 7.74 -38.01 2.51
C PRO A 228 8.70 -39.16 2.81
N ALA A 229 9.28 -39.15 4.01
CA ALA A 229 10.00 -40.30 4.53
C ALA A 229 9.04 -41.48 4.63
N ALA A 230 9.47 -42.66 4.15
CA ALA A 230 8.70 -43.89 4.20
C ALA A 230 8.28 -44.22 5.64
N ALA A 231 7.00 -44.51 5.83
CA ALA A 231 6.46 -44.97 7.11
C ALA A 231 7.00 -46.38 7.46
N PRO A 232 7.25 -46.70 8.74
CA PRO A 232 7.58 -48.05 9.16
C PRO A 232 6.40 -49.00 8.94
N LYS A 233 6.71 -50.19 8.42
CA LYS A 233 5.78 -51.28 8.11
C LYS A 233 5.16 -51.84 9.40
N ALA A 234 3.84 -51.78 9.53
CA ALA A 234 3.11 -52.43 10.63
C ALA A 234 3.15 -53.97 10.48
N PRO A 235 3.19 -54.76 11.58
CA PRO A 235 3.10 -56.22 11.52
C PRO A 235 1.69 -56.69 11.14
N ALA A 236 1.63 -57.83 10.44
CA ALA A 236 0.42 -58.50 9.97
C ALA A 236 -0.48 -59.00 11.13
N PRO A 237 -1.81 -59.15 10.91
CA PRO A 237 -2.76 -59.47 11.98
C PRO A 237 -2.77 -60.96 12.34
N ALA A 238 -2.86 -61.24 13.65
CA ALA A 238 -3.11 -62.57 14.16
C ALA A 238 -4.58 -62.97 13.93
N GLN A 239 -4.78 -64.18 13.40
CA GLN A 239 -6.07 -64.82 13.18
C GLN A 239 -6.73 -65.20 14.51
N SER A 240 -8.05 -64.99 14.62
CA SER A 240 -8.90 -65.77 15.53
C SER A 240 -10.21 -66.13 14.83
N THR A 241 -10.67 -67.33 15.13
CA THR A 241 -11.61 -68.17 14.40
C THR A 241 -13.08 -67.87 14.69
N SER A 242 -13.91 -68.27 13.72
CA SER A 242 -15.37 -68.08 13.61
C SER A 242 -16.21 -68.58 14.79
N ALA A 243 -17.31 -67.85 15.05
CA ALA A 243 -18.58 -68.44 15.48
C ALA A 243 -19.75 -67.60 14.92
N ASN A 244 -20.62 -68.27 14.17
CA ASN A 244 -21.89 -67.75 13.65
C ASN A 244 -22.84 -67.41 14.81
N LEU A 245 -23.56 -66.28 14.70
CA LEU A 245 -24.95 -66.20 15.12
C LEU A 245 -25.68 -65.12 14.31
N ALA A 246 -26.47 -65.58 13.33
CA ALA A 246 -27.56 -64.81 12.77
C ALA A 246 -28.72 -64.77 13.79
N ALA A 247 -29.54 -63.72 13.67
CA ALA A 247 -30.77 -63.41 14.40
C ALA A 247 -30.58 -62.59 15.70
N VAL A 248 -30.72 -61.26 15.58
CA VAL A 248 -31.83 -60.52 16.21
C VAL A 248 -32.15 -59.31 15.32
N THR A 249 -33.25 -59.41 14.59
CA THR A 249 -34.02 -58.26 14.13
C THR A 249 -34.64 -57.53 15.33
N LYS A 250 -34.63 -56.19 15.25
CA LYS A 250 -35.60 -55.27 15.89
C LYS A 250 -35.32 -54.89 17.35
N ALA A 251 -34.58 -53.79 17.52
CA ALA A 251 -34.80 -52.84 18.62
C ALA A 251 -34.49 -51.43 18.09
N GLY A 252 -35.53 -50.59 18.04
CA GLY A 252 -35.41 -49.19 17.63
C GLY A 252 -34.70 -48.37 18.70
N LEU A 253 -33.91 -47.39 18.26
CA LEU A 253 -33.46 -46.30 19.11
C LEU A 253 -33.89 -44.96 18.47
N PRO A 254 -34.37 -44.00 19.29
CA PRO A 254 -34.98 -42.76 18.82
C PRO A 254 -33.96 -41.72 18.34
N ALA A 255 -34.38 -40.90 17.37
CA ALA A 255 -33.62 -39.79 16.82
C ALA A 255 -33.33 -38.69 17.87
N PRO A 256 -32.11 -38.11 17.90
CA PRO A 256 -31.82 -36.96 18.76
C PRO A 256 -32.45 -35.69 18.17
N LYS A 257 -33.32 -35.04 18.96
CA LYS A 257 -33.91 -33.73 18.66
C LYS A 257 -32.85 -32.64 18.87
N ILE A 258 -32.50 -31.92 17.80
CA ILE A 258 -31.74 -30.66 17.86
C ILE A 258 -32.74 -29.50 17.69
N PRO A 259 -32.78 -28.48 18.57
CA PRO A 259 -33.69 -27.35 18.42
C PRO A 259 -33.27 -26.42 17.27
N ILE A 260 -34.24 -26.05 16.43
CA ILE A 260 -34.16 -24.99 15.43
C ILE A 260 -34.55 -23.68 16.12
N PRO A 261 -33.76 -22.59 16.09
CA PRO A 261 -34.26 -21.28 16.48
C PRO A 261 -35.12 -20.70 15.35
N THR A 262 -36.43 -20.70 15.58
CA THR A 262 -37.44 -19.93 14.84
C THR A 262 -37.29 -18.43 15.08
N SER A 263 -37.30 -17.65 14.01
CA SER A 263 -37.39 -16.20 14.04
C SER A 263 -38.78 -15.77 14.53
N THR A 264 -38.82 -14.85 15.50
CA THR A 264 -40.03 -14.09 15.84
C THR A 264 -39.91 -12.68 15.29
N ALA A 265 -40.87 -12.34 14.43
CA ALA A 265 -41.11 -11.01 13.92
C ALA A 265 -41.64 -10.07 15.01
N SER A 266 -41.27 -8.79 14.93
CA SER A 266 -42.06 -7.68 15.48
C SER A 266 -42.10 -6.55 14.45
N THR A 267 -43.32 -6.20 14.05
CA THR A 267 -43.79 -4.96 13.41
C THR A 267 -43.47 -3.74 14.30
N ALA A 268 -43.42 -2.45 13.93
CA ALA A 268 -43.75 -1.60 12.77
C ALA A 268 -42.85 -0.33 12.88
N SER A 269 -42.57 0.50 11.87
CA SER A 269 -43.50 1.48 11.27
C SER A 269 -42.85 2.15 10.06
N ALA A 270 -43.68 2.48 9.06
CA ALA A 270 -43.33 3.07 7.77
C ALA A 270 -43.22 4.61 7.81
N ALA A 271 -42.37 5.18 6.93
CA ALA A 271 -42.50 6.46 6.20
C ALA A 271 -41.31 6.58 5.18
N PRO A 272 -41.38 7.36 4.09
CA PRO A 272 -41.49 6.81 2.73
C PRO A 272 -40.28 7.07 1.79
N ALA A 273 -40.29 6.38 0.65
CA ALA A 273 -39.33 6.50 -0.45
C ALA A 273 -39.48 7.80 -1.26
N PRO A 274 -38.42 8.27 -1.95
CA PRO A 274 -38.57 9.18 -3.08
C PRO A 274 -38.39 8.45 -4.42
N THR A 275 -39.40 8.59 -5.28
CA THR A 275 -39.37 8.27 -6.71
C THR A 275 -38.63 9.33 -7.52
N ALA A 276 -38.02 8.89 -8.61
CA ALA A 276 -37.24 9.70 -9.56
C ALA A 276 -38.09 10.65 -10.43
N GLY A 277 -37.46 11.76 -10.86
CA GLY A 277 -37.85 12.51 -12.05
C GLY A 277 -37.38 13.97 -12.06
N GLY A 278 -36.67 14.37 -13.13
CA GLY A 278 -36.67 15.76 -13.62
C GLY A 278 -35.34 16.53 -13.61
N VAL A 279 -34.88 16.88 -14.80
CA VAL A 279 -33.67 17.65 -15.14
C VAL A 279 -33.96 19.17 -15.08
N VAL A 280 -33.04 20.00 -14.57
CA VAL A 280 -32.44 21.25 -15.14
C VAL A 280 -32.04 22.34 -14.10
N ASN A 281 -30.76 22.70 -14.20
CA ASN A 281 -30.07 24.00 -14.04
C ASN A 281 -30.15 24.94 -12.83
N ALA A 282 -28.92 25.37 -12.47
CA ALA A 282 -28.46 26.69 -12.02
C ALA A 282 -28.76 27.20 -10.59
N GLY A 283 -27.66 27.36 -9.84
CA GLY A 283 -27.37 28.58 -9.08
C GLY A 283 -27.82 28.63 -7.62
N THR A 284 -26.84 28.66 -6.72
CA THR A 284 -26.60 29.64 -5.63
C THR A 284 -26.12 28.99 -4.34
N SER A 285 -24.97 29.49 -3.90
CA SER A 285 -24.22 29.14 -2.69
C SER A 285 -24.76 29.86 -1.45
N ALA A 286 -24.87 29.17 -0.33
CA ALA A 286 -24.92 29.76 1.00
C ALA A 286 -23.73 29.24 1.82
N GLY A 287 -22.84 30.15 2.21
CA GLY A 287 -21.57 29.85 2.86
C GLY A 287 -21.67 29.64 4.36
N VAL A 288 -20.71 28.89 4.91
CA VAL A 288 -20.32 28.94 6.31
C VAL A 288 -18.81 29.18 6.34
N GLN A 289 -18.43 30.31 6.94
CA GLN A 289 -17.09 30.87 6.98
C GLN A 289 -16.29 30.23 8.12
N ALA A 290 -15.14 29.62 7.81
CA ALA A 290 -14.14 29.19 8.79
C ALA A 290 -12.83 29.95 8.54
N GLY A 291 -12.28 30.56 9.59
CA GLY A 291 -11.11 31.43 9.56
C GLY A 291 -9.79 30.68 9.28
N PRO A 292 -8.69 31.43 9.02
CA PRO A 292 -7.46 30.86 8.49
C PRO A 292 -6.68 30.11 9.58
N ALA A 293 -6.34 28.85 9.29
CA ALA A 293 -5.29 28.13 9.99
C ALA A 293 -4.01 28.21 9.14
N GLU A 294 -3.01 28.92 9.64
CA GLU A 294 -1.67 28.96 9.07
C GLU A 294 -0.99 27.60 9.29
N TYR A 295 -0.45 26.99 8.22
CA TYR A 295 0.39 25.79 8.30
C TYR A 295 1.74 26.03 7.60
N PRO A 296 2.86 25.65 8.23
CA PRO A 296 4.19 25.92 7.70
C PRO A 296 4.60 24.93 6.61
N ALA A 297 5.23 25.47 5.56
CA ALA A 297 5.98 24.72 4.58
C ALA A 297 7.18 24.02 5.24
N VAL A 298 7.28 22.70 5.13
CA VAL A 298 8.45 21.94 5.57
C VAL A 298 9.28 21.59 4.35
N PHE A 299 10.31 22.39 4.06
CA PHE A 299 11.66 21.95 3.64
C PHE A 299 12.64 23.14 3.58
N GLY A 300 13.66 23.10 4.46
CA GLY A 300 15.03 23.55 4.16
C GLY A 300 15.45 24.98 4.51
N GLY A 301 16.09 25.17 5.67
CA GLY A 301 16.87 26.39 5.94
C GLY A 301 17.26 26.66 7.40
N GLY A 302 17.51 25.64 8.22
CA GLY A 302 17.86 25.81 9.64
C GLY A 302 19.36 25.96 9.85
N GLY A 303 19.85 27.20 9.92
CA GLY A 303 21.19 27.53 10.41
C GLY A 303 21.35 27.15 11.89
N VAL A 304 22.48 26.52 12.21
CA VAL A 304 22.86 26.15 13.57
C VAL A 304 23.14 27.42 14.39
N LYS A 305 22.32 27.68 15.41
CA LYS A 305 22.61 28.68 16.45
C LYS A 305 23.59 28.08 17.46
N MET A 306 24.80 28.65 17.56
CA MET A 306 25.74 28.37 18.65
C MET A 306 25.23 28.94 19.98
N PRO A 307 25.50 28.28 21.12
CA PRO A 307 25.20 28.84 22.45
C PRO A 307 26.20 29.95 22.86
N PRO A 308 25.82 30.83 23.80
CA PRO A 308 26.54 32.06 24.10
C PRO A 308 27.90 31.84 24.78
N ARG A 309 28.84 32.71 24.42
CA ARG A 309 30.21 32.78 24.94
C ARG A 309 30.23 33.06 26.44
N LEU A 310 30.79 32.12 27.21
CA LEU A 310 31.38 32.42 28.52
C LEU A 310 32.66 33.23 28.30
N ARG A 311 32.65 34.46 28.82
CA ARG A 311 33.78 35.39 28.84
C ARG A 311 34.57 35.13 30.13
N TRP A 312 35.77 34.57 30.00
CA TRP A 312 36.81 34.62 31.05
C TRP A 312 38.12 35.13 30.46
N GLY A 313 38.83 35.90 31.29
CA GLY A 313 39.78 36.92 30.88
C GLY A 313 41.14 36.42 30.38
N ARG A 314 41.81 37.34 29.68
CA ARG A 314 43.21 37.27 29.23
C ARG A 314 44.17 37.13 30.42
N GLY A 315 45.16 36.25 30.27
CA GLY A 315 46.37 36.24 31.07
C GLY A 315 47.42 35.27 30.54
N ARG A 316 48.45 35.82 29.87
CA ARG A 316 49.89 35.41 29.77
C ARG A 316 50.21 33.99 30.30
N GLY A 317 50.83 33.06 29.57
CA GLY A 317 52.11 33.16 28.88
C GLY A 317 53.12 32.18 29.53
N TRP A 318 53.88 31.44 28.69
CA TRP A 318 55.11 30.66 28.97
C TRP A 318 55.00 29.25 29.58
N GLY A 319 55.79 28.32 29.02
CA GLY A 319 56.26 27.11 29.71
C GLY A 319 56.20 25.82 28.89
N ARG A 320 57.26 25.51 28.14
CA ARG A 320 57.61 24.19 27.57
C ARG A 320 58.64 23.52 28.52
N ALA A 321 58.68 22.17 28.52
CA ALA A 321 59.56 21.24 29.26
C ALA A 321 58.89 20.63 30.53
N LYS A 322 58.98 19.34 30.84
CA LYS A 322 60.00 18.30 30.54
C LYS A 322 59.39 16.89 30.38
N GLU A 323 60.14 16.03 29.69
CA GLU A 323 60.18 14.57 29.81
C GLU A 323 60.26 14.08 31.26
N THR A 324 59.67 12.90 31.51
CA THR A 324 60.30 11.84 32.30
C THR A 324 59.78 10.48 31.81
N GLU A 325 60.72 9.63 31.41
CA GLU A 325 60.58 8.19 31.17
C GLU A 325 60.14 7.45 32.44
N ALA A 326 59.46 6.32 32.26
CA ALA A 326 59.33 5.28 33.26
C ALA A 326 59.56 3.92 32.58
N GLU A 327 60.75 3.37 32.78
CA GLU A 327 61.00 1.93 32.76
C GLU A 327 60.66 1.37 34.15
N ASP A 328 59.78 0.37 34.18
CA ASP A 328 59.96 -0.93 34.87
C ASP A 328 58.86 -1.90 34.37
#